data_AF-A0A8P0P9M3-F1
#
_entry.id   AF-A0A8P0P9M3-F1
#
_cell.length_a   1.000
_cell.length_b   1.000
_cell.length_c   1.000
_cell.angle_alpha   90.00
_cell.angle_beta   90.00
_cell.angle_gamma   90.00
#
_symmetry.space_group_name_H-M   'P 1'
#
loop_
_entity.id
_entity.type
_entity.pdbx_description
1 polymer ?
#
loop_
_entity_poly.entity_id
_entity_poly.type
_entity_poly.pdbx_seq_one_letter_code
_entity_poly.pdbx_strand_id
1 'polypeptide(L)'
;MCLWKQEYFRRHLERLGKMSFFLTWIKAIFITVLAFPHYSETSLYPSPEDRKMPNCDVYIHQLHFCTREMDPICATNGQTYSNTCVFCSEQFESGGAFKFGYYGRC
;
A
#
# COMPACT_ATOMS: atom_id res chain seq x y z
N MET A 1 -7.59 67.95 11.52
CA MET A 1 -8.63 66.89 11.66
C MET A 1 -8.61 65.84 10.54
N CYS A 2 -8.34 66.19 9.26
CA CYS A 2 -8.43 65.23 8.14
C CYS A 2 -7.29 64.20 8.02
N LEU A 3 -6.09 64.51 8.51
CA LEU A 3 -4.91 63.63 8.38
C LEU A 3 -5.00 62.36 9.26
N TRP A 4 -5.61 62.46 10.45
CA TRP A 4 -5.73 61.33 11.38
C TRP A 4 -6.77 60.29 10.93
N LYS A 5 -7.81 60.73 10.20
CA LYS A 5 -8.85 59.87 9.63
C LYS A 5 -8.33 59.03 8.44
N GLN A 6 -7.39 59.59 7.66
CA GLN A 6 -6.69 58.90 6.57
C GLN A 6 -5.73 57.82 7.09
N GLU A 7 -4.94 58.11 8.13
CA GLU A 7 -3.99 57.16 8.73
C GLU A 7 -4.70 55.97 9.39
N TYR A 8 -5.83 56.23 10.08
CA TYR A 8 -6.69 55.21 10.66
C TYR A 8 -7.28 54.30 9.58
N PHE A 9 -7.79 54.87 8.49
CA PHE A 9 -8.38 54.11 7.38
C PHE A 9 -7.32 53.28 6.63
N ARG A 10 -6.11 53.81 6.43
CA ARG A 10 -4.97 53.10 5.84
C ARG A 10 -4.52 51.91 6.70
N ARG A 11 -4.35 52.12 8.02
CA ARG A 11 -4.04 51.04 8.97
C ARG A 11 -5.16 49.99 9.05
N HIS A 12 -6.41 50.39 8.91
CA HIS A 12 -7.55 49.47 8.89
C HIS A 12 -7.60 48.62 7.61
N LEU A 13 -7.27 49.21 6.46
CA LEU A 13 -7.16 48.52 5.16
C LEU A 13 -5.98 47.54 5.13
N GLU A 14 -4.83 47.92 5.72
CA GLU A 14 -3.66 47.04 5.90
C GLU A 14 -3.96 45.85 6.84
N ARG A 15 -4.78 46.07 7.87
CA ARG A 15 -5.22 45.02 8.82
C ARG A 15 -6.20 44.06 8.16
N LEU A 16 -7.10 44.56 7.30
CA LEU A 16 -7.99 43.76 6.46
C LEU A 16 -7.22 42.94 5.41
N GLY A 17 -6.17 43.52 4.81
CA GLY A 17 -5.25 42.81 3.90
C GLY A 17 -4.43 41.71 4.57
N LYS A 18 -3.96 41.93 5.81
CA LYS A 18 -3.30 40.91 6.63
C LYS A 18 -4.23 39.73 6.95
N MET A 19 -5.49 40.00 7.31
CA MET A 19 -6.49 38.94 7.56
C MET A 19 -6.73 38.07 6.31
N SER A 20 -6.65 38.66 5.11
CA SER A 20 -6.74 37.95 3.83
C SER A 20 -5.52 37.06 3.55
N PHE A 21 -4.30 37.54 3.85
CA PHE A 21 -3.06 36.78 3.65
C PHE A 21 -2.99 35.54 4.54
N PHE A 22 -3.35 35.67 5.81
CA PHE A 22 -3.36 34.55 6.75
C PHE A 22 -4.45 33.53 6.42
N LEU A 23 -5.67 33.95 6.04
CA LEU A 23 -6.72 33.02 5.62
C LEU A 23 -6.34 32.24 4.36
N THR A 24 -5.66 32.91 3.42
CA THR A 24 -5.21 32.28 2.17
C THR A 24 -4.11 31.26 2.46
N TRP A 25 -3.16 31.59 3.32
CA TRP A 25 -2.11 30.67 3.75
C TRP A 25 -2.68 29.49 4.54
N ILE A 26 -3.60 29.73 5.47
CA ILE A 26 -4.28 28.69 6.25
C ILE A 26 -5.04 27.75 5.31
N LYS A 27 -5.80 28.29 4.34
CA LYS A 27 -6.47 27.48 3.32
C LYS A 27 -5.49 26.66 2.48
N ALA A 28 -4.33 27.21 2.12
CA ALA A 28 -3.29 26.47 1.39
C ALA A 28 -2.70 25.31 2.23
N ILE A 29 -2.47 25.51 3.52
CA ILE A 29 -2.03 24.45 4.45
C ILE A 29 -3.08 23.35 4.58
N PHE A 30 -4.36 23.70 4.72
CA PHE A 30 -5.43 22.70 4.78
C PHE A 30 -5.55 21.91 3.46
N ILE A 31 -5.39 22.56 2.31
CA ILE A 31 -5.43 21.89 1.00
C ILE A 31 -4.24 20.94 0.82
N THR A 32 -3.03 21.33 1.21
CA THR A 32 -1.86 20.42 1.13
C THR A 32 -2.03 19.24 2.08
N VAL A 33 -2.40 19.48 3.35
CA VAL A 33 -2.59 18.42 4.36
C VAL A 33 -3.76 17.49 4.02
N LEU A 34 -4.78 17.94 3.30
CA LEU A 34 -5.88 17.08 2.82
C LEU A 34 -5.53 16.33 1.52
N ALA A 35 -4.59 16.84 0.72
CA ALA A 35 -4.10 16.16 -0.48
C ALA A 35 -3.00 15.13 -0.17
N PHE A 36 -2.19 15.35 0.87
CA PHE A 36 -1.12 14.42 1.28
C PHE A 36 -1.61 12.99 1.60
N PRO A 37 -2.73 12.77 2.32
CA PRO A 37 -3.25 11.44 2.64
C PRO A 37 -3.70 10.64 1.41
N HIS A 38 -4.09 11.32 0.31
CA HIS A 38 -4.56 10.63 -0.90
C HIS A 38 -3.41 10.19 -1.83
N TYR A 39 -2.18 10.63 -1.56
CA TYR A 39 -0.99 10.22 -2.34
C TYR A 39 -0.22 9.06 -1.69
N SER A 40 -0.45 8.77 -0.41
CA SER A 40 0.21 7.66 0.31
C SER A 40 -0.40 6.28 0.08
N GLU A 41 -1.54 6.20 -0.61
CA GLU A 41 -2.28 4.95 -0.88
C GLU A 41 -1.74 4.19 -2.11
N THR A 42 -0.42 4.17 -2.30
CA THR A 42 0.22 3.30 -3.32
C THR A 42 1.31 2.41 -2.75
N SER A 43 1.55 2.42 -1.43
CA SER A 43 2.58 1.59 -0.80
C SER A 43 2.07 0.32 -0.10
N LEU A 44 0.75 0.13 0.00
CA LEU A 44 0.14 -1.08 0.57
C LEU A 44 -0.39 -2.06 -0.46
N TYR A 45 -0.26 -1.79 -1.76
CA TYR A 45 -0.45 -2.82 -2.78
C TYR A 45 0.89 -3.56 -2.96
N PRO A 46 1.04 -4.82 -2.50
CA PRO A 46 2.23 -5.59 -2.82
C PRO A 46 2.38 -5.60 -4.34
N SER A 47 3.50 -5.06 -4.83
CA SER A 47 3.80 -5.03 -6.26
C SER A 47 3.67 -6.45 -6.82
N PRO A 48 2.94 -6.67 -7.92
CA PRO A 48 2.78 -7.99 -8.54
C PRO A 48 4.05 -8.46 -9.27
N GLU A 49 5.14 -7.70 -9.22
CA GLU A 49 6.32 -7.86 -10.08
C GLU A 49 7.53 -8.54 -9.43
N ASP A 50 7.36 -9.19 -8.28
CA ASP A 50 8.29 -10.22 -7.83
C ASP A 50 7.47 -11.33 -7.18
N ARG A 51 6.91 -12.24 -7.99
CA ARG A 51 6.42 -13.53 -7.48
C ARG A 51 7.61 -14.33 -6.97
N LYS A 52 8.02 -14.01 -5.75
CA LYS A 52 9.09 -14.67 -5.01
C LYS A 52 8.72 -16.14 -4.84
N MET A 53 9.74 -16.99 -4.75
CA MET A 53 9.57 -18.42 -4.49
C MET A 53 8.66 -18.62 -3.27
N PRO A 54 7.71 -19.58 -3.31
CA PRO A 54 6.80 -19.84 -2.20
C PRO A 54 7.59 -20.10 -0.91
N ASN A 55 7.17 -19.45 0.17
CA ASN A 55 7.78 -19.65 1.48
C ASN A 55 7.09 -20.83 2.19
N CYS A 56 7.76 -21.98 2.21
CA CYS A 56 7.25 -23.18 2.88
C CYS A 56 7.49 -23.20 4.40
N ASP A 57 8.32 -22.30 4.94
CA ASP A 57 8.61 -22.26 6.39
C ASP A 57 7.36 -21.90 7.21
N VAL A 58 6.42 -21.17 6.60
CA VAL A 58 5.15 -20.78 7.22
C VAL A 58 4.22 -21.99 7.46
N TYR A 59 4.36 -23.05 6.66
CA TYR A 59 3.44 -24.20 6.67
C TYR A 59 3.98 -25.43 7.42
N ILE A 60 5.18 -25.35 8.02
CA ILE A 60 5.82 -26.46 8.75
C ILE A 60 4.89 -27.07 9.82
N HIS A 61 4.07 -26.23 10.49
CA HIS A 61 3.15 -26.67 11.54
C HIS A 61 1.72 -26.94 11.04
N GLN A 62 1.42 -26.72 9.76
CA GLN A 62 0.06 -26.79 9.19
C GLN A 62 0.01 -27.56 7.86
N LEU A 63 0.72 -28.69 7.80
CA LEU A 63 0.86 -29.53 6.60
C LEU A 63 -0.48 -30.02 6.00
N HIS A 64 -1.61 -29.97 6.72
CA HIS A 64 -2.90 -30.43 6.19
C HIS A 64 -4.05 -29.45 6.38
N PHE A 65 -3.76 -28.25 6.87
CA PHE A 65 -4.78 -27.23 7.15
C PHE A 65 -4.58 -26.04 6.19
N CYS A 66 -4.92 -26.26 4.93
CA CYS A 66 -4.85 -25.23 3.91
C CYS A 66 -6.19 -24.53 3.70
N THR A 67 -6.14 -23.21 3.48
CA THR A 67 -7.29 -22.45 3.00
C THR A 67 -7.64 -22.86 1.57
N ARG A 68 -8.89 -22.60 1.16
CA ARG A 68 -9.36 -22.89 -0.21
C ARG A 68 -9.04 -21.76 -1.20
N GLU A 69 -7.97 -21.03 -0.95
CA GLU A 69 -7.48 -20.02 -1.87
C GLU A 69 -6.99 -20.70 -3.16
N MET A 70 -7.26 -20.07 -4.30
CA MET A 70 -6.90 -20.56 -5.62
C MET A 70 -5.78 -19.70 -6.19
N ASP A 71 -4.54 -20.14 -5.95
CA ASP A 71 -3.32 -19.54 -6.49
C ASP A 71 -2.43 -20.66 -7.05
N PRO A 72 -2.71 -21.16 -8.25
CA PRO A 72 -2.14 -22.41 -8.72
C PRO A 72 -0.62 -22.33 -8.86
N ILE A 73 0.07 -23.45 -8.61
CA ILE A 73 1.53 -23.58 -8.75
C ILE A 73 1.86 -24.82 -9.56
N CYS A 74 2.72 -24.66 -10.58
CA CYS A 74 3.33 -25.76 -11.30
C CYS A 74 4.66 -26.12 -10.63
N ALA A 75 4.80 -27.39 -10.25
CA ALA A 75 6.03 -27.94 -9.68
C ALA A 75 6.89 -28.64 -10.74
N THR A 76 8.14 -28.94 -10.41
CA THR A 76 9.07 -29.62 -11.34
C THR A 76 8.67 -31.07 -11.66
N ASN A 77 7.75 -31.66 -10.90
CA ASN A 77 7.15 -32.98 -11.20
C ASN A 77 6.02 -32.89 -12.27
N GLY A 78 5.71 -31.70 -12.78
CA GLY A 78 4.64 -31.48 -13.76
C GLY A 78 3.23 -31.51 -13.16
N GLN A 79 3.10 -31.53 -11.83
CA GLN A 79 1.81 -31.45 -11.16
C GLN A 79 1.45 -30.02 -10.81
N THR A 80 0.17 -29.70 -10.93
CA THR A 80 -0.40 -28.42 -10.54
C THR A 80 -1.01 -28.51 -9.15
N TYR A 81 -0.56 -27.63 -8.27
CA TYR A 81 -1.03 -27.47 -6.91
C TYR A 81 -2.01 -26.32 -6.83
N SER A 82 -3.07 -26.42 -6.02
CA SER A 82 -4.12 -25.39 -5.96
C SER A 82 -3.68 -24.09 -5.32
N ASN A 83 -2.73 -24.16 -4.38
CA ASN A 83 -2.11 -23.02 -3.72
C ASN A 83 -0.76 -23.40 -3.09
N THR A 84 -0.05 -22.38 -2.60
CA THR A 84 1.25 -22.52 -1.91
C THR A 84 1.20 -23.51 -0.74
N CYS A 85 0.15 -23.48 0.08
CA CYS A 85 0.05 -24.37 1.24
C CYS A 85 0.02 -25.84 0.82
N VAL A 86 -0.81 -26.19 -0.16
CA VAL A 86 -0.92 -27.57 -0.67
C VAL A 86 0.38 -28.01 -1.33
N PHE A 87 1.04 -27.13 -2.09
CA PHE A 87 2.36 -27.40 -2.66
C PHE A 87 3.40 -27.72 -1.57
N CYS A 88 3.52 -26.87 -0.55
CA CYS A 88 4.49 -27.07 0.51
C CYS A 88 4.20 -28.35 1.31
N SER A 89 2.92 -28.64 1.59
CA SER A 89 2.49 -29.89 2.23
C SER A 89 3.04 -31.12 1.52
N GLU A 90 2.72 -31.28 0.24
CA GLU A 90 3.16 -32.46 -0.52
C GLU A 90 4.68 -32.46 -0.76
N GLN A 91 5.31 -31.28 -0.84
CA GLN A 91 6.75 -31.18 -0.92
C GLN A 91 7.42 -31.72 0.36
N PHE A 92 6.88 -31.42 1.54
CA PHE A 92 7.37 -31.97 2.80
C PHE A 92 7.10 -33.47 2.91
N GLU A 93 5.90 -33.95 2.53
CA GLU A 93 5.58 -35.38 2.54
C GLU A 93 6.46 -36.20 1.59
N SER A 94 6.81 -35.64 0.44
CA SER A 94 7.70 -36.27 -0.53
C SER A 94 9.19 -36.14 -0.18
N GLY A 95 9.55 -35.48 0.93
CA GLY A 95 10.93 -35.25 1.32
C GLY A 95 11.69 -34.32 0.36
N GLY A 96 10.99 -33.41 -0.32
CA GLY A 96 11.58 -32.48 -1.28
C GLY A 96 11.90 -33.10 -2.64
N ALA A 97 11.18 -34.17 -3.04
CA ALA A 97 11.38 -34.86 -4.32
C ALA A 97 11.18 -33.94 -5.55
N PHE A 98 10.39 -32.88 -5.39
CA PHE A 98 10.14 -31.89 -6.43
C PHE A 98 10.30 -30.47 -5.88
N LYS A 99 10.54 -29.53 -6.78
CA LYS A 99 10.77 -28.11 -6.48
C LYS A 99 9.68 -27.26 -7.10
N PHE A 100 9.64 -26.00 -6.69
CA PHE A 100 8.82 -24.99 -7.33
C PHE A 100 9.26 -24.79 -8.79
N GLY A 101 8.30 -24.74 -9.71
CA GLY A 101 8.53 -24.38 -11.11
C GLY A 101 8.14 -22.93 -11.35
N TYR A 102 6.83 -22.67 -11.40
CA TYR A 102 6.26 -21.33 -11.61
C TYR A 102 4.83 -21.26 -11.07
N TYR A 103 4.31 -20.06 -10.84
CA TYR A 103 2.91 -19.87 -10.52
C TYR A 103 2.04 -20.01 -11.77
N GLY A 104 0.94 -20.73 -11.67
CA GLY A 104 0.06 -21.11 -12.77
C GLY A 104 -0.21 -22.60 -12.77
N ARG A 105 -0.96 -23.05 -13.78
CA ARG A 105 -1.09 -24.47 -14.07
C ARG A 105 0.10 -24.92 -14.91
N CYS A 106 0.54 -26.16 -14.70
CA CYS A 106 1.19 -26.93 -15.75
C CYS A 106 0.15 -27.21 -16.86
#